data_AF-A0A848UYB1-F1
#
_entry.id   AF-A0A848UYB1-F1
#
_cell.length_a   1.000
_cell.length_b   1.000
_cell.length_c   1.000
_cell.angle_alpha   90.00
_cell.angle_beta   90.00
_cell.angle_gamma   90.00
#
_symmetry.space_group_name_H-M   'P 1'
#
loop_
_entity.id
_entity.type
_entity.pdbx_description
1 polymer ?
#
loop_
_entity_poly.entity_id
_entity_poly.type
_entity_poly.pdbx_seq_one_letter_code
_entity_poly.pdbx_strand_id
1 'polypeptide(L)' 'HQWWYVLIYVVAMIGLAFHLSHGFQSSFQTMGFNHPKYTPGIKKFGTAFAIIVPLAFAAIPVIVFLKSLS' A
#
# COMPACT_ATOMS: atom_id res chain seq x y z
N HIS A 1 3.92 0.63 -26.72
CA HIS A 1 2.95 1.18 -25.76
C HIS A 1 2.26 0.07 -24.98
N GLN A 2 2.86 -0.36 -23.87
CA GLN A 2 2.40 -1.47 -23.03
C GLN A 2 1.48 -0.95 -21.92
N TRP A 3 0.43 -0.19 -22.28
CA TRP A 3 -0.45 0.52 -21.34
C TRP A 3 -1.21 -0.43 -20.40
N TRP A 4 -1.52 -1.63 -20.88
CA TRP A 4 -2.24 -2.65 -20.13
C TRP A 4 -1.44 -3.19 -18.95
N TYR A 5 -0.10 -3.27 -19.06
CA TYR A 5 0.77 -3.65 -17.94
C TYR A 5 0.69 -2.64 -16.80
N VAL A 6 0.67 -1.33 -17.12
CA VAL A 6 0.53 -0.26 -16.13
C VAL A 6 -0.81 -0.37 -15.41
N LEU A 7 -1.89 -0.62 -16.16
CA LEU A 7 -3.23 -0.80 -15.59
C LEU A 7 -3.29 -1.99 -14.63
N ILE A 8 -2.77 -3.16 -15.02
CA ILE A 8 -2.72 -4.33 -14.13
C ILE A 8 -1.89 -4.03 -12.88
N TYR A 9 -0.76 -3.34 -13.01
CA TYR A 9 0.09 -3.00 -11.88
C TYR A 9 -0.63 -2.06 -10.89
N VAL A 10 -1.30 -1.01 -11.40
CA VAL A 10 -2.08 -0.08 -10.57
C VAL A 10 -3.23 -0.81 -9.86
N VAL A 11 -3.92 -1.73 -10.53
CA VAL A 11 -4.97 -2.55 -9.89
C VAL A 11 -4.36 -3.49 -8.83
N ALA A 12 -3.20 -4.09 -9.09
CA ALA A 12 -2.50 -4.93 -8.12
C ALA A 12 -2.11 -4.17 -6.85
N MET A 13 -1.85 -2.86 -6.95
CA MET A 13 -1.60 -2.01 -5.78
C MET A 13 -2.81 -1.91 -4.83
N ILE A 14 -4.03 -2.10 -5.31
CA ILE A 14 -5.23 -2.19 -4.44
C ILE A 14 -5.15 -3.45 -3.56
N GLY A 15 -4.75 -4.59 -4.14
CA GLY A 15 -4.53 -5.82 -3.40
C GLY A 15 -3.40 -5.68 -2.37
N LEU A 16 -2.32 -4.98 -2.73
CA LEU A 16 -1.24 -4.65 -1.80
C LEU A 16 -1.74 -3.76 -0.65
N ALA A 17 -2.53 -2.72 -0.93
CA ALA A 17 -3.10 -1.85 0.08
C ALA A 17 -3.96 -2.64 1.08
N PHE A 18 -4.82 -3.53 0.58
CA PHE A 18 -5.61 -4.42 1.41
C PHE A 18 -4.73 -5.34 2.27
N HIS A 19 -3.73 -5.98 1.66
CA HIS A 19 -2.80 -6.87 2.35
C HIS A 19 -2.03 -6.15 3.46
N LEU A 20 -1.53 -4.94 3.20
CA LEU A 20 -0.85 -4.12 4.21
C LEU A 20 -1.81 -3.72 5.32
N SER A 21 -3.01 -3.25 5.02
CA SER A 21 -3.99 -2.85 6.04
C SER A 21 -4.34 -4.01 6.99
N HIS A 22 -4.60 -5.20 6.44
CA HIS A 22 -4.91 -6.41 7.23
C HIS A 22 -3.69 -6.98 7.94
N GLY A 23 -2.59 -7.19 7.22
CA GLY A 23 -1.38 -7.82 7.73
C GLY A 23 -0.68 -6.97 8.79
N PHE A 24 -0.72 -5.64 8.65
CA PHE A 24 -0.17 -4.72 9.64
C PHE A 24 -0.89 -4.90 10.97
N GLN A 25 -2.22 -4.80 11.01
CA GLN A 25 -2.97 -4.99 12.26
C GLN A 25 -2.75 -6.37 12.89
N SER A 26 -2.73 -7.44 12.08
CA SER A 26 -2.48 -8.80 12.56
C SER A 26 -1.07 -8.97 13.14
N SER A 27 -0.06 -8.33 12.57
CA SER A 27 1.32 -8.42 13.06
C SER A 27 1.48 -7.82 14.47
N PHE A 28 0.85 -6.66 14.73
CA PHE A 28 0.88 -6.04 16.07
C PHE A 28 0.05 -6.80 17.10
N GLN A 29 -1.00 -7.51 16.66
CA GLN A 29 -1.74 -8.43 17.51
C GLN A 29 -0.85 -9.59 17.98
N THR A 30 -0.14 -10.24 17.06
CA THR A 30 0.74 -11.39 17.37
C THR A 30 1.92 -10.99 18.25
N MET A 31 2.46 -9.78 18.07
CA MET A 31 3.53 -9.25 18.93
C MET A 31 3.04 -8.83 20.33
N GLY A 32 1.74 -8.89 20.62
CA GLY A 32 1.19 -8.52 21.93
C GLY A 32 1.04 -7.02 22.17
N PHE A 33 1.23 -6.18 21.15
CA PHE A 33 1.10 -4.70 21.25
C PHE A 33 -0.35 -4.21 21.25
N ASN A 34 -1.26 -5.03 21.73
CA ASN A 34 -2.69 -4.79 21.66
C ASN A 34 -3.20 -4.11 22.94
N HIS A 35 -2.71 -2.89 23.18
CA HIS A 35 -3.05 -2.10 24.36
C HIS A 35 -3.86 -0.85 23.97
N PRO A 36 -4.96 -0.50 24.68
CA PRO A 36 -5.85 0.62 24.33
C PRO A 36 -5.16 1.97 24.11
N LYS A 37 -4.00 2.17 24.74
CA LYS A 37 -3.16 3.38 24.59
C LYS A 37 -2.40 3.44 23.25
N TYR A 38 -1.91 2.31 22.74
CA TYR A 38 -1.01 2.26 21.56
C TYR A 38 -1.73 1.80 20.29
N THR A 39 -2.75 0.95 20.42
CA THR A 39 -3.55 0.45 19.31
C THR A 39 -4.12 1.56 18.39
N PRO A 40 -4.59 2.72 18.88
CA PRO A 40 -5.12 3.77 18.01
C PRO A 40 -4.04 4.40 17.12
N GLY A 41 -2.83 4.60 17.67
CA GLY A 41 -1.69 5.16 16.94
C GLY A 41 -1.16 4.17 15.89
N ILE A 42 -1.01 2.90 16.29
CA ILE A 42 -0.59 1.81 15.40
C ILE A 42 -1.59 1.66 14.24
N LYS A 43 -2.90 1.69 14.51
CA LYS A 43 -3.92 1.63 13.45
C LYS A 43 -3.82 2.81 12.48
N LYS A 44 -3.71 4.05 12.98
CA LYS A 44 -3.54 5.23 12.11
C LYS A 44 -2.29 5.15 11.24
N PHE A 45 -1.15 4.78 11.84
CA PHE A 45 0.10 4.61 11.12
C PHE A 45 0.02 3.47 10.09
N GLY A 46 -0.58 2.34 10.47
CA GLY A 46 -0.81 1.20 9.58
C GLY A 46 -1.69 1.55 8.38
N THR A 47 -2.76 2.31 8.60
CA THR A 47 -3.61 2.79 7.50
C THR A 47 -2.86 3.77 6.59
N ALA A 48 -2.09 4.70 7.15
CA ALA A 48 -1.26 5.60 6.35
C ALA A 48 -0.23 4.83 5.51
N PHE A 49 0.45 3.85 6.12
CA PHE A 49 1.40 2.98 5.45
C PHE A 49 0.77 2.17 4.31
N ALA A 50 -0.42 1.60 4.56
CA ALA A 50 -1.19 0.85 3.57
C ALA A 50 -1.69 1.68 2.38
N ILE A 51 -1.68 3.01 2.47
CA ILE A 51 -2.06 3.92 1.37
C ILE A 51 -0.82 4.48 0.68
N ILE A 52 0.13 4.99 1.45
CA ILE A 52 1.33 5.67 0.92
C ILE A 52 2.20 4.71 0.12
N VAL A 53 2.42 3.50 0.64
CA VAL A 53 3.30 2.52 -0.02
C VAL A 53 2.75 2.10 -1.39
N PRO A 54 1.50 1.63 -1.52
CA PRO A 54 0.97 1.25 -2.83
C PRO A 54 0.87 2.43 -3.80
N LEU A 55 0.59 3.66 -3.34
CA LEU A 55 0.62 4.84 -4.20
C LEU A 55 2.02 5.16 -4.73
N ALA A 56 3.05 5.05 -3.88
CA ALA A 56 4.44 5.25 -4.28
C ALA A 56 4.86 4.20 -5.33
N PHE A 57 4.50 2.93 -5.12
CA PHE A 57 4.76 1.88 -6.10
C PHE A 57 3.95 2.06 -7.40
N ALA A 58 2.69 2.48 -7.32
CA ALA A 58 1.85 2.77 -8.50
C ALA A 58 2.43 3.91 -9.35
N ALA A 59 3.06 4.91 -8.71
CA ALA A 59 3.62 6.07 -9.41
C ALA A 59 4.78 5.71 -10.35
N ILE A 60 5.58 4.69 -10.03
CA ILE A 60 6.75 4.28 -10.81
C ILE A 60 6.38 3.93 -12.27
N PRO A 61 5.53 2.92 -12.54
CA PRO A 61 5.18 2.55 -13.91
C PRO A 61 4.38 3.64 -14.61
N VAL A 62 3.61 4.45 -13.89
CA VAL A 62 2.87 5.59 -14.46
C VAL A 62 3.85 6.65 -15.00
N ILE A 63 4.86 7.05 -14.21
CA ILE A 63 5.87 8.02 -14.64
C ILE A 63 6.68 7.48 -15.80
N VAL A 64 7.11 6.21 -15.75
CA VAL A 64 7.87 5.56 -16.83
C VAL A 64 7.03 5.52 -18.11
N PHE A 65 5.74 5.20 -18.01
CA PHE A 65 4.84 5.19 -19.16
C PHE A 65 4.64 6.58 -19.76
N LEU A 66 4.46 7.62 -18.94
CA LEU A 66 4.34 9.00 -19.41
C LEU A 66 5.61 9.47 -20.12
N LYS A 67 6.80 9.14 -19.59
CA LYS A 67 8.08 9.44 -20.24
C LYS A 67 8.28 8.68 -21.54
N SER A 68 7.76 7.45 -21.65
CA SER A 68 7.84 6.65 -22.87
C SER A 68 6.92 7.15 -23.99
N LEU A 69 5.96 8.03 -23.68
CA LEU A 69 5.05 8.63 -24.66
C LEU A 69 5.60 9.96 -25.24
N SER A 70 6.53 10.59 -24.51
CA SER A 70 7.32 11.76 -24.94
C SER A 70 8.45 11.34 -25.88
#